data_AF-A0A6I5P5M3-F1
#
_entry.id   AF-A0A6I5P5M3-F1
#
_cell.length_a   1.000
_cell.length_b   1.000
_cell.length_c   1.000
_cell.angle_alpha   90.00
_cell.angle_beta   90.00
_cell.angle_gamma   90.00
#
_symmetry.space_group_name_H-M   'P 1'
#
loop_
_entity.id
_entity.type
_entity.pdbx_description
1 polymer ?
#
loop_
_entity_poly.entity_id
_entity_poly.type
_entity_poly.pdbx_seq_one_letter_code
_entity_poly.pdbx_strand_id
1 'polypeptide(L)'
;MKRLTISLFLFAMVLVGMLVPIMSISAQDTGGGGTTPMTSQDQGMNYQNTIPREFTTEIIVVDDEGRARAEEIIEIYQVLSTNPSIANMRQYLSDDYIQHNTVIPDGAEAIAMLFSSSVAQYPVEIDVHKVMVVGDWAMAHVNFRNLDTTDPEDLGTAAVDMYLYDSDGKVAEHWDVLQGVPTHSANPNGMFLKIFKED
;
A
#
# COMPACT_ATOMS: atom_id res chain seq x y z
N MET A 1 0.37 -4.05 -50.32
CA MET A 1 -0.50 -3.90 -49.13
C MET A 1 -0.16 -5.01 -48.15
N LYS A 2 0.71 -4.76 -47.17
CA LYS A 2 1.04 -5.73 -46.11
C LYS A 2 0.49 -5.17 -44.81
N ARG A 3 -0.39 -5.93 -44.16
CA ARG A 3 -1.03 -5.59 -42.89
C ARG A 3 0.03 -5.55 -41.80
N LEU A 4 0.12 -4.43 -41.09
CA LEU A 4 0.98 -4.26 -39.92
C LEU A 4 0.19 -4.76 -38.70
N THR A 5 0.50 -5.96 -38.24
CA THR A 5 -0.01 -6.49 -36.98
C THR A 5 0.82 -5.85 -35.88
N ILE A 6 0.25 -4.90 -35.13
CA ILE A 6 0.88 -4.34 -33.94
C ILE A 6 0.80 -5.44 -32.86
N SER A 7 1.95 -6.01 -32.55
CA SER A 7 2.10 -7.02 -31.50
C SER A 7 2.07 -6.30 -30.15
N LEU A 8 1.01 -6.55 -29.38
CA LEU A 8 0.83 -6.17 -27.99
C LEU A 8 1.85 -6.97 -27.15
N PHE A 9 3.05 -6.43 -26.93
CA PHE A 9 4.11 -7.08 -26.15
C PHE A 9 4.21 -6.44 -24.76
N LEU A 10 3.96 -7.26 -23.74
CA LEU A 10 4.47 -7.20 -22.36
C LEU A 10 4.30 -5.88 -21.58
N PHE A 11 3.20 -5.79 -20.82
CA PHE A 11 3.10 -4.93 -19.61
C PHE A 11 3.00 -5.77 -18.33
N ALA A 12 3.54 -7.00 -18.37
CA ALA A 12 3.49 -7.95 -17.26
C ALA A 12 4.92 -8.25 -16.76
N MET A 13 5.63 -7.25 -16.22
CA MET A 13 6.91 -7.51 -15.55
C MET A 13 7.51 -6.34 -14.73
N VAL A 14 6.79 -5.71 -13.78
CA VAL A 14 7.48 -4.85 -12.79
C VAL A 14 6.90 -4.86 -11.36
N LEU A 15 6.02 -5.80 -10.97
CA LEU A 15 5.74 -6.01 -9.53
C LEU A 15 6.67 -7.05 -8.87
N VAL A 16 7.50 -7.75 -9.65
CA VAL A 16 8.44 -8.74 -9.13
C VAL A 16 9.76 -8.07 -8.73
N GLY A 17 9.87 -7.71 -7.46
CA GLY A 17 11.07 -8.01 -6.68
C GLY A 17 12.33 -7.17 -6.94
N MET A 18 12.26 -5.84 -6.92
CA MET A 18 13.42 -5.07 -6.45
C MET A 18 13.38 -4.97 -4.92
N LEU A 19 13.76 -6.07 -4.28
CA LEU A 19 14.41 -6.02 -2.98
C LEU A 19 15.62 -5.09 -3.13
N VAL A 20 15.50 -3.85 -2.65
CA VAL A 20 16.70 -3.17 -2.17
C VAL A 20 17.18 -4.03 -1.00
N PRO A 21 18.38 -4.63 -1.04
CA PRO A 21 18.88 -5.34 0.12
C PRO A 21 19.00 -4.30 1.23
N ILE A 22 18.13 -4.37 2.22
CA ILE A 22 18.34 -3.70 3.50
C ILE A 22 19.60 -4.36 4.05
N MET A 23 20.76 -3.74 3.83
CA MET A 23 21.90 -3.99 4.70
C MET A 23 21.39 -3.71 6.10
N SER A 24 21.36 -4.75 6.93
CA SER A 24 21.03 -4.64 8.33
C SER A 24 21.83 -3.48 8.92
N ILE A 25 21.17 -2.40 9.32
CA ILE A 25 21.77 -1.42 10.21
C ILE A 25 22.03 -2.19 11.51
N SER A 26 23.30 -2.54 11.74
CA SER A 26 23.73 -2.90 13.09
C SER A 26 23.58 -1.63 13.91
N ALA A 27 22.51 -1.55 14.71
CA ALA A 27 22.41 -0.55 15.74
C ALA A 27 23.63 -0.74 16.67
N GLN A 28 24.60 0.15 16.55
CA GLN A 28 25.62 0.31 17.58
C GLN A 28 24.89 0.79 18.83
N ASP A 29 24.86 -0.09 19.82
CA ASP A 29 24.37 0.16 21.16
C ASP A 29 25.06 1.41 21.73
N THR A 30 24.32 2.52 21.75
CA THR A 30 24.63 3.67 22.59
C THR A 30 23.48 3.77 23.57
N GLY A 31 23.71 3.18 24.73
CA GLY A 31 22.67 2.90 25.70
C GLY A 31 21.97 4.14 26.25
N GLY A 32 20.76 3.91 26.75
CA GLY A 32 20.08 4.83 27.65
C GLY A 32 18.62 5.10 27.29
N GLY A 33 17.72 4.15 27.56
CA GLY A 33 16.27 4.39 27.52
C GLY A 33 15.50 3.10 27.74
N GLY A 34 14.79 3.00 28.87
CA GLY A 34 14.17 1.77 29.37
C GLY A 34 13.23 1.10 28.38
N THR A 35 13.68 -0.02 27.82
CA THR A 35 12.82 -1.08 27.30
C THR A 35 13.06 -2.30 28.17
N THR A 36 11.98 -2.93 28.65
CA THR A 36 12.08 -4.25 29.25
C THR A 36 12.63 -5.19 28.18
N PRO A 37 13.76 -5.91 28.39
CA PRO A 37 14.28 -6.79 27.36
C PRO A 37 13.30 -7.94 27.15
N MET A 38 12.97 -8.26 25.90
CA MET A 38 12.42 -9.58 25.59
C MET A 38 13.37 -10.65 26.15
N THR A 39 12.82 -11.57 26.94
CA THR A 39 13.59 -12.67 27.51
C THR A 39 14.24 -13.49 26.40
N SER A 40 15.44 -13.99 26.65
CA SER A 40 16.32 -14.72 25.73
C SER A 40 15.76 -16.05 25.16
N GLN A 41 14.46 -16.35 25.35
CA GLN A 41 13.80 -17.54 24.84
C GLN A 41 13.16 -17.36 23.45
N ASP A 42 12.91 -16.13 22.98
CA ASP A 42 12.31 -15.89 21.64
C ASP A 42 13.34 -15.73 20.51
N GLN A 43 14.63 -15.76 20.81
CA GLN A 43 15.68 -15.70 19.78
C GLN A 43 15.83 -17.05 19.07
N GLY A 44 14.93 -17.30 18.12
CA GLY A 44 14.94 -18.51 17.27
C GLY A 44 13.57 -18.95 16.75
N MET A 45 12.47 -18.32 17.20
CA MET A 45 11.12 -18.64 16.74
C MET A 45 10.80 -17.84 15.48
N ASN A 46 10.60 -18.52 14.35
CA ASN A 46 10.14 -17.89 13.12
C ASN A 46 8.63 -18.10 13.03
N TYR A 47 7.83 -17.04 13.18
CA TYR A 47 6.38 -17.12 13.21
C TYR A 47 5.83 -17.08 11.79
N GLN A 48 4.96 -18.04 11.45
CA GLN A 48 4.22 -18.00 10.20
C GLN A 48 3.29 -16.80 10.21
N ASN A 49 3.39 -15.97 9.18
CA ASN A 49 2.60 -14.75 9.09
C ASN A 49 1.17 -15.08 8.64
N THR A 50 0.20 -14.44 9.27
CA THR A 50 -1.22 -14.55 8.92
C THR A 50 -1.80 -13.14 8.86
N ILE A 51 -2.51 -12.80 7.79
CA ILE A 51 -3.16 -11.50 7.66
C ILE A 51 -4.59 -11.58 8.20
N PRO A 52 -4.98 -10.72 9.17
CA PRO A 52 -6.37 -10.62 9.60
C PRO A 52 -7.29 -10.26 8.43
N ARG A 53 -8.32 -11.07 8.17
CA ARG A 53 -9.32 -10.82 7.12
C ARG A 53 -10.47 -9.93 7.61
N GLU A 54 -10.67 -9.86 8.92
CA GLU A 54 -11.63 -8.97 9.56
C GLU A 54 -10.86 -7.90 10.34
N PHE A 55 -11.05 -6.64 9.96
CA PHE A 55 -10.47 -5.49 10.63
C PHE A 55 -11.35 -4.26 10.41
N THR A 56 -11.05 -3.19 11.14
CA THR A 56 -11.61 -1.86 10.91
C THR A 56 -10.47 -0.93 10.58
N THR A 57 -10.65 -0.10 9.56
CA THR A 57 -9.68 0.95 9.22
C THR A 57 -9.58 1.93 10.39
N GLU A 58 -8.39 2.07 10.95
CA GLU A 58 -8.14 3.07 11.98
C GLU A 58 -7.86 4.41 11.31
N ILE A 59 -8.62 5.45 11.67
CA ILE A 59 -8.51 6.77 11.07
C ILE A 59 -8.08 7.79 12.14
N ILE A 60 -6.91 8.40 11.93
CA ILE A 60 -6.28 9.37 12.83
C ILE A 60 -6.29 10.74 12.16
N VAL A 61 -7.09 11.67 12.69
CA VAL A 61 -7.29 13.01 12.10
C VAL A 61 -7.42 14.05 13.21
N VAL A 62 -7.17 15.31 12.87
CA VAL A 62 -7.22 16.44 13.81
C VAL A 62 -8.51 17.25 13.73
N ASP A 63 -9.26 17.13 12.64
CA ASP A 63 -10.50 17.87 12.35
C ASP A 63 -11.42 17.12 11.36
N ASP A 64 -12.58 17.71 11.07
CA ASP A 64 -13.59 17.14 10.17
C ASP A 64 -13.15 17.16 8.70
N GLU A 65 -12.30 18.10 8.31
CA GLU A 65 -11.74 18.16 6.96
C GLU A 65 -10.77 16.99 6.72
N GLY A 66 -9.91 16.72 7.70
CA GLY A 66 -9.03 15.56 7.70
C GLY A 66 -9.82 14.25 7.72
N ARG A 67 -10.97 14.20 8.41
CA ARG A 67 -11.89 13.05 8.35
C ARG A 67 -12.39 12.80 6.93
N ALA A 68 -12.87 13.85 6.26
CA ALA A 68 -13.36 13.74 4.88
C ALA A 68 -12.27 13.27 3.92
N ARG A 69 -11.05 13.82 4.02
CA ARG A 69 -9.89 13.35 3.24
C ARG A 69 -9.55 11.90 3.53
N ALA A 70 -9.59 11.46 4.79
CA ALA A 70 -9.31 10.07 5.13
C ALA A 70 -10.33 9.10 4.51
N GLU A 71 -11.61 9.48 4.51
CA GLU A 71 -12.68 8.72 3.85
C GLU A 71 -12.49 8.69 2.32
N GLU A 72 -12.09 9.81 1.72
CA GLU A 72 -11.76 9.87 0.29
C GLU A 72 -10.57 8.96 -0.05
N ILE A 73 -9.50 8.94 0.74
CA ILE A 73 -8.37 8.02 0.54
C ILE A 73 -8.85 6.56 0.56
N ILE A 74 -9.73 6.19 1.51
CA ILE A 74 -10.32 4.84 1.57
C ILE A 74 -11.15 4.55 0.31
N GLU A 75 -11.95 5.51 -0.14
CA GLU A 75 -12.76 5.40 -1.35
C GLU A 75 -11.90 5.22 -2.60
N ILE A 76 -10.77 5.92 -2.72
CA ILE A 76 -9.80 5.73 -3.83
C ILE A 76 -9.38 4.26 -3.93
N TYR A 77 -9.01 3.61 -2.82
CA TYR A 77 -8.63 2.18 -2.86
C TYR A 77 -9.80 1.24 -3.19
N GLN A 78 -11.03 1.60 -2.78
CA GLN A 78 -12.23 0.87 -3.19
C GLN A 78 -12.46 1.01 -4.70
N VAL A 79 -12.28 2.20 -5.27
CA VAL A 79 -12.33 2.42 -6.72
C VAL A 79 -11.25 1.61 -7.43
N LEU A 80 -10.02 1.60 -6.90
CA LEU A 80 -8.91 0.84 -7.47
C LEU A 80 -9.18 -0.66 -7.57
N SER A 81 -9.84 -1.24 -6.57
CA SER A 81 -10.15 -2.68 -6.53
C SER A 81 -11.43 -3.07 -7.27
N THR A 82 -12.34 -2.13 -7.54
CA THR A 82 -13.67 -2.45 -8.10
C THR A 82 -13.94 -1.88 -9.49
N ASN A 83 -13.58 -0.62 -9.73
CA ASN A 83 -13.85 0.07 -11.00
C ASN A 83 -12.81 1.18 -11.29
N PRO A 84 -11.53 0.83 -11.53
CA PRO A 84 -10.42 1.76 -11.72
C PRO A 84 -10.41 2.44 -13.11
N SER A 85 -11.54 2.99 -13.55
CA SER A 85 -11.59 3.73 -14.83
C SER A 85 -10.88 5.08 -14.72
N ILE A 86 -10.34 5.58 -15.83
CA ILE A 86 -9.69 6.90 -15.91
C ILE A 86 -10.65 8.00 -15.41
N ALA A 87 -11.93 7.91 -15.77
CA ALA A 87 -12.95 8.86 -15.37
C ALA A 87 -13.19 8.87 -13.86
N ASN A 88 -13.11 7.71 -13.20
CA ASN A 88 -13.23 7.64 -11.74
C ASN A 88 -11.97 8.16 -11.06
N MET A 89 -10.78 7.82 -11.56
CA MET A 89 -9.53 8.30 -10.97
C MET A 89 -9.37 9.82 -11.06
N ARG A 90 -9.80 10.44 -12.17
CA ARG A 90 -9.83 11.91 -12.33
C ARG A 90 -10.76 12.63 -11.33
N GLN A 91 -11.64 11.92 -10.63
CA GLN A 91 -12.45 12.53 -9.57
C GLN A 91 -11.63 12.84 -8.31
N TYR A 92 -10.47 12.21 -8.13
CA TYR A 92 -9.67 12.37 -6.93
C TYR A 92 -8.30 12.97 -7.21
N LEU A 93 -7.72 12.66 -8.37
CA LEU A 93 -6.37 13.09 -8.73
C LEU A 93 -6.38 14.42 -9.48
N SER A 94 -5.38 15.26 -9.20
CA SER A 94 -5.11 16.50 -9.92
C SER A 94 -4.72 16.20 -11.38
N ASP A 95 -4.98 17.14 -12.29
CA ASP A 95 -4.56 17.01 -13.70
C ASP A 95 -3.03 16.96 -13.83
N ASP A 96 -2.32 17.63 -12.90
CA ASP A 96 -0.86 17.66 -12.80
C ASP A 96 -0.32 16.65 -11.76
N TYR A 97 -1.03 15.54 -11.51
CA TYR A 97 -0.64 14.54 -10.51
C TYR A 97 0.77 13.96 -10.74
N ILE A 98 1.63 14.06 -9.71
CA ILE A 98 3.01 13.59 -9.71
C ILE A 98 3.16 12.28 -8.93
N GLN A 99 3.85 11.32 -9.53
CA GLN A 99 4.14 10.01 -8.96
C GLN A 99 5.62 9.86 -8.63
N HIS A 100 5.92 9.43 -7.40
CA HIS A 100 7.29 9.09 -6.99
C HIS A 100 7.60 7.60 -7.00
N ASN A 101 6.58 6.75 -7.13
CA ASN A 101 6.79 5.34 -7.43
C ASN A 101 7.57 5.21 -8.74
N THR A 102 8.78 4.68 -8.65
CA THR A 102 9.75 4.60 -9.76
C THR A 102 9.29 3.76 -10.96
N VAL A 103 8.18 3.03 -10.83
CA VAL A 103 7.65 2.10 -11.84
C VAL A 103 6.39 2.64 -12.52
N ILE A 104 5.64 3.51 -11.86
CA ILE A 104 4.33 3.97 -12.33
C ILE A 104 4.47 5.40 -12.88
N PRO A 105 4.09 5.66 -14.14
CA PRO A 105 4.06 7.02 -14.67
C PRO A 105 3.06 7.94 -13.95
N ASP A 106 3.24 9.24 -14.14
CA ASP A 106 2.33 10.28 -13.66
C ASP A 106 0.90 10.17 -14.24
N GLY A 107 -0.03 10.83 -13.55
CA GLY A 107 -1.42 11.02 -13.98
C GLY A 107 -2.38 9.84 -13.73
N ALA A 108 -3.68 10.18 -13.73
CA ALA A 108 -4.77 9.24 -13.51
C ALA A 108 -4.86 8.10 -14.53
N GLU A 109 -4.40 8.34 -15.77
CA GLU A 109 -4.43 7.34 -16.84
C GLU A 109 -3.57 6.13 -16.51
N ALA A 110 -2.33 6.36 -16.05
CA ALA A 110 -1.38 5.30 -15.76
C ALA A 110 -1.87 4.40 -14.62
N ILE A 111 -2.37 5.00 -13.54
CA ILE A 111 -2.93 4.29 -12.38
C ILE A 111 -4.18 3.49 -12.81
N ALA A 112 -5.12 4.12 -13.52
CA ALA A 112 -6.32 3.46 -14.00
C ALA A 112 -6.02 2.24 -14.88
N MET A 113 -5.07 2.37 -15.80
CA MET A 113 -4.66 1.27 -16.68
C MET A 113 -4.04 0.10 -15.92
N LEU A 114 -3.17 0.39 -14.95
CA LEU A 114 -2.53 -0.62 -14.12
C LEU A 114 -3.57 -1.46 -13.38
N PHE A 115 -4.43 -0.82 -12.59
CA PHE A 115 -5.41 -1.52 -11.76
C PHE A 115 -6.54 -2.13 -12.59
N SER A 116 -6.98 -1.49 -13.69
CA SER A 116 -7.97 -2.09 -14.61
C SER A 116 -7.47 -3.41 -15.20
N SER A 117 -6.18 -3.50 -15.53
CA SER A 117 -5.60 -4.73 -16.05
C SER A 117 -5.57 -5.83 -14.98
N SER A 118 -5.25 -5.49 -13.73
CA SER A 118 -5.24 -6.46 -12.63
C SER A 118 -6.64 -6.95 -12.27
N VAL A 119 -7.61 -6.04 -12.05
CA VAL A 119 -8.99 -6.39 -11.68
C VAL A 119 -9.68 -7.24 -12.75
N ALA A 120 -9.33 -7.07 -14.03
CA ALA A 120 -9.87 -7.91 -15.11
C ALA A 120 -9.35 -9.35 -15.11
N GLN A 121 -8.21 -9.63 -14.46
CA GLN A 121 -7.51 -10.91 -14.54
C GLN A 121 -7.47 -11.66 -13.19
N TYR A 122 -7.53 -10.92 -12.08
CA TYR A 122 -7.27 -11.44 -10.75
C TYR A 122 -8.32 -10.98 -9.74
N PRO A 123 -8.58 -11.76 -8.68
CA PRO A 123 -9.49 -11.37 -7.61
C PRO A 123 -8.79 -10.36 -6.68
N VAL A 124 -8.54 -9.15 -7.18
CA VAL A 124 -7.81 -8.10 -6.45
C VAL A 124 -8.53 -7.75 -5.14
N GLU A 125 -7.77 -7.74 -4.04
CA GLU A 125 -8.22 -7.28 -2.73
C GLU A 125 -7.27 -6.18 -2.24
N ILE A 126 -7.82 -5.04 -1.79
CA ILE A 126 -7.05 -3.93 -1.26
C ILE A 126 -7.61 -3.54 0.10
N ASP A 127 -6.80 -3.74 1.14
CA ASP A 127 -7.19 -3.57 2.53
C ASP A 127 -6.50 -2.34 3.13
N VAL A 128 -7.28 -1.32 3.49
CA VAL A 128 -6.76 -0.11 4.13
C VAL A 128 -6.80 -0.27 5.65
N HIS A 129 -5.66 -0.58 6.27
CA HIS A 129 -5.59 -0.84 7.72
C HIS A 129 -5.59 0.44 8.55
N LYS A 130 -4.94 1.50 8.06
CA LYS A 130 -4.82 2.76 8.78
C LYS A 130 -4.76 3.93 7.81
N VAL A 131 -5.40 5.05 8.17
CA VAL A 131 -5.26 6.33 7.48
C VAL A 131 -4.96 7.42 8.51
N MET A 132 -4.01 8.29 8.19
CA MET A 132 -3.70 9.48 8.98
C MET A 132 -3.79 10.71 8.10
N VAL A 133 -4.39 11.81 8.60
CA VAL A 133 -4.44 13.08 7.87
C VAL A 133 -4.08 14.24 8.78
N VAL A 134 -3.16 15.08 8.31
CA VAL A 134 -2.72 16.31 8.99
C VAL A 134 -2.53 17.42 7.97
N GLY A 135 -3.42 18.43 8.01
CA GLY A 135 -3.45 19.48 6.99
C GLY A 135 -3.73 18.90 5.61
N ASP A 136 -2.85 19.21 4.64
CA ASP A 136 -2.95 18.74 3.26
C ASP A 136 -2.26 17.38 3.02
N TRP A 137 -1.71 16.77 4.07
CA TRP A 137 -1.03 15.48 3.97
C TRP A 137 -1.95 14.35 4.43
N ALA A 138 -2.01 13.28 3.65
CA ALA A 138 -2.60 12.01 4.05
C ALA A 138 -1.58 10.88 3.95
N MET A 139 -1.70 9.87 4.82
CA MET A 139 -0.92 8.63 4.75
C MET A 139 -1.85 7.44 4.94
N ALA A 140 -1.62 6.36 4.18
CA ALA A 140 -2.36 5.12 4.30
C ALA A 140 -1.40 3.94 4.49
N HIS A 141 -1.74 3.03 5.40
CA HIS A 141 -1.08 1.73 5.52
C HIS A 141 -1.99 0.67 4.92
N VAL A 142 -1.54 0.06 3.82
CA VAL A 142 -2.40 -0.72 2.91
C VAL A 142 -1.79 -2.08 2.65
N ASN A 143 -2.64 -3.10 2.51
CA ASN A 143 -2.25 -4.39 1.97
C ASN A 143 -2.87 -4.59 0.59
N PHE A 144 -2.02 -4.74 -0.43
CA PHE A 144 -2.42 -5.09 -1.77
C PHE A 144 -2.26 -6.59 -1.99
N ARG A 145 -3.34 -7.28 -2.33
CA ARG A 145 -3.34 -8.73 -2.55
C ARG A 145 -3.89 -9.08 -3.91
N ASN A 146 -3.39 -10.17 -4.46
CA ASN A 146 -3.88 -10.75 -5.70
C ASN A 146 -3.80 -9.76 -6.88
N LEU A 147 -2.80 -8.87 -6.90
CA LEU A 147 -2.62 -7.92 -8.00
C LEU A 147 -2.17 -8.60 -9.31
N ASP A 148 -1.50 -9.75 -9.20
CA ASP A 148 -0.93 -10.50 -10.33
C ASP A 148 -1.10 -12.04 -10.20
N THR A 149 -1.93 -12.49 -9.24
CA THR A 149 -2.12 -13.91 -8.92
C THR A 149 -3.56 -14.23 -8.52
N THR A 150 -3.98 -15.47 -8.77
CA THR A 150 -5.26 -16.02 -8.31
C THR A 150 -5.11 -16.90 -7.05
N ASP A 151 -3.94 -16.90 -6.42
CA ASP A 151 -3.69 -17.68 -5.21
C ASP A 151 -4.50 -17.10 -4.02
N PRO A 152 -5.45 -17.83 -3.45
CA PRO A 152 -6.24 -17.34 -2.31
C PRO A 152 -5.39 -17.12 -1.04
N GLU A 153 -4.20 -17.72 -0.97
CA GLU A 153 -3.26 -17.61 0.15
C GLU A 153 -2.20 -16.53 -0.06
N ASP A 154 -2.32 -15.68 -1.10
CA ASP A 154 -1.43 -14.55 -1.31
C ASP A 154 -1.47 -13.61 -0.09
N LEU A 155 -0.30 -13.43 0.54
CA LEU A 155 -0.13 -12.55 1.69
C LEU A 155 -0.07 -11.07 1.26
N GLY A 156 0.26 -10.83 -0.01
CA GLY A 156 0.28 -9.51 -0.63
C GLY A 156 1.53 -8.68 -0.38
N THR A 157 1.37 -7.39 -0.63
CA THR A 157 2.39 -6.36 -0.45
C THR A 157 1.86 -5.30 0.51
N ALA A 158 2.61 -5.06 1.58
CA ALA A 158 2.39 -3.94 2.48
C ALA A 158 2.92 -2.65 1.87
N ALA A 159 2.12 -1.60 1.96
CA ALA A 159 2.47 -0.27 1.48
C ALA A 159 2.24 0.77 2.58
N VAL A 160 3.15 1.72 2.68
CA VAL A 160 2.85 3.02 3.29
C VAL A 160 2.81 4.03 2.15
N ASP A 161 1.61 4.47 1.83
CA ASP A 161 1.34 5.47 0.81
C ASP A 161 1.19 6.83 1.48
N MET A 162 1.74 7.86 0.87
CA MET A 162 1.68 9.23 1.33
C MET A 162 1.22 10.13 0.20
N TYR A 163 0.33 11.05 0.51
CA TYR A 163 -0.38 11.90 -0.43
C TYR A 163 -0.27 13.36 0.01
N LEU A 164 -0.10 14.25 -0.96
CA LEU A 164 -0.25 15.69 -0.79
C LEU A 164 -1.44 16.18 -1.61
N TYR A 165 -2.31 16.94 -0.96
CA TYR A 165 -3.45 17.60 -1.57
C TYR A 165 -3.09 18.99 -2.11
N ASP A 166 -3.67 19.37 -3.25
CA ASP A 166 -3.63 20.74 -3.76
C ASP A 166 -4.74 21.62 -3.17
N SER A 167 -4.72 22.90 -3.54
CA SER A 167 -5.70 23.89 -3.07
C SER A 167 -7.12 23.65 -3.57
N ASP A 168 -7.30 22.82 -4.61
CA ASP A 168 -8.62 22.44 -5.13
C ASP A 168 -9.14 21.17 -4.44
N GLY A 169 -8.40 20.65 -3.45
CA GLY A 169 -8.75 19.46 -2.69
C GLY A 169 -8.53 18.16 -3.46
N LYS A 170 -7.69 18.16 -4.49
CA LYS A 170 -7.29 16.94 -5.22
C LYS A 170 -5.97 16.41 -4.72
N VAL A 171 -5.78 15.10 -4.81
CA VAL A 171 -4.48 14.48 -4.60
C VAL A 171 -3.58 14.91 -5.77
N ALA A 172 -2.51 15.65 -5.46
CA ALA A 172 -1.60 16.20 -6.46
C ALA A 172 -0.25 15.48 -6.50
N GLU A 173 0.15 14.82 -5.42
CA GLU A 173 1.44 14.14 -5.36
C GLU A 173 1.35 12.90 -4.47
N HIS A 174 2.09 11.85 -4.86
CA HIS A 174 2.09 10.57 -4.17
C HIS A 174 3.48 9.96 -4.05
N TRP A 175 3.75 9.38 -2.89
CA TRP A 175 4.91 8.55 -2.60
C TRP A 175 4.47 7.23 -1.99
N ASP A 176 5.18 6.16 -2.29
CA ASP A 176 5.00 4.87 -1.62
C ASP A 176 6.32 4.24 -1.20
N VAL A 177 6.21 3.32 -0.25
CA VAL A 177 7.22 2.31 0.02
C VAL A 177 6.52 0.97 0.12
N LEU A 178 6.97 0.02 -0.69
CA LEU A 178 6.37 -1.31 -0.81
C LEU A 178 7.27 -2.37 -0.18
N GLN A 179 6.67 -3.29 0.57
CA GLN A 179 7.32 -4.47 1.11
C GLN A 179 6.42 -5.69 0.95
N GLY A 180 6.91 -6.70 0.22
CA GLY A 180 6.24 -7.99 0.16
C GLY A 180 6.08 -8.60 1.56
N VAL A 181 4.88 -9.05 1.88
CA VAL A 181 4.57 -9.61 3.20
C VAL A 181 5.28 -10.96 3.32
N PRO A 182 6.21 -11.13 4.29
CA PRO A 182 6.99 -12.35 4.36
C PRO A 182 6.13 -13.49 4.93
N THR A 183 6.34 -14.71 4.44
CA THR A 183 5.66 -15.92 4.95
C THR A 183 6.04 -16.23 6.39
N HIS A 184 7.23 -15.80 6.82
CA HIS A 184 7.70 -15.94 8.19
C HIS A 184 8.32 -14.64 8.69
N SER A 185 8.19 -14.38 9.98
CA SER A 185 8.79 -13.20 10.60
C SER A 185 9.39 -13.52 11.97
N ALA A 186 10.43 -12.76 12.33
CA ALA A 186 11.08 -12.88 13.63
C ALA A 186 10.21 -12.41 14.80
N ASN A 187 9.12 -11.69 14.51
CA ASN A 187 8.17 -11.21 15.52
C ASN A 187 6.81 -11.92 15.33
N PRO A 188 5.99 -12.06 16.38
CA PRO A 188 4.66 -12.68 16.26
C PRO A 188 3.55 -11.68 15.88
N ASN A 189 3.87 -10.41 15.62
CA ASN A 189 2.88 -9.34 15.44
C ASN A 189 2.37 -9.24 14.00
N GLY A 190 3.13 -9.75 13.04
CA GLY A 190 2.85 -9.56 11.61
C GLY A 190 3.14 -8.13 11.15
N MET A 191 2.83 -7.83 9.88
CA MET A 191 2.99 -6.49 9.32
C MET A 191 1.76 -5.60 9.54
N PHE A 192 0.58 -6.21 9.68
CA PHE A 192 -0.68 -5.51 9.89
C PHE A 192 -1.24 -5.86 11.26
N LEU A 193 -1.55 -4.80 11.98
CA LEU A 193 -1.79 -4.72 13.42
C LEU A 193 -2.47 -5.96 14.06
N LYS A 194 -2.01 -6.30 15.26
CA LYS A 194 -2.85 -6.85 16.34
C LYS A 194 -3.04 -5.70 17.33
N ILE A 195 -4.27 -5.21 17.53
CA ILE A 195 -4.53 -4.18 18.55
C ILE A 195 -4.05 -4.74 19.89
N PHE A 196 -3.23 -3.98 20.63
CA PHE A 196 -2.98 -4.27 22.04
C PHE A 196 -4.36 -4.36 22.70
N LYS A 197 -4.82 -5.57 23.05
CA LYS A 197 -5.99 -5.68 23.91
C LYS A 197 -5.60 -4.93 25.18
N GLU A 198 -6.24 -3.80 25.46
CA GLU A 198 -6.21 -3.25 26.79
C GLU A 198 -6.82 -4.31 27.71
N ASP A 199 -5.98 -4.88 28.58
CA ASP A 199 -6.41 -5.77 29.68
C ASP A 199 -7.15 -4.97 30.76
#